data_AF-A0A6G9LWI5-F1
#
_entry.id   AF-A0A6G9LWI5-F1
#
_cell.length_a   1.000
_cell.length_b   1.000
_cell.length_c   1.000
_cell.angle_alpha   90.00
_cell.angle_beta   90.00
_cell.angle_gamma   90.00
#
_symmetry.space_group_name_H-M   'P 1'
#
loop_
_entity.id
_entity.type
_entity.pdbx_description
1 polymer ?
#
loop_
_entity_poly.entity_id
_entity_poly.type
_entity_poly.pdbx_seq_one_letter_code
_entity_poly.pdbx_strand_id
1 'polypeptide(L)'
;LPWGQMSFWGATVITNLLSAIPYLGNTLLNWIWGGFAVDNATLTRFYTFHFILPFIILMMSMIHLLFLHQTGSNNPLGINSNLDKIPFHPYFTSKDLIGFIIILFILIMLTLTNPYMLGDPDNFIPANPLVTPVHIQPEWYFLFAYAILRSIPNKLGGVIALLMSILILMILPFTFNKKIQGIQFYPVNQIIFWFMITTIILLTWIGARPVETPFIMTG
;
A
#
# COMPACT_ATOMS: atom_id res chain seq x y z
N LEU A 1 18.58 2.63 -5.89
CA LEU A 1 17.80 1.74 -5.02
C LEU A 1 18.78 0.87 -4.26
N PRO A 2 18.60 0.60 -2.95
CA PRO A 2 19.47 -0.31 -2.22
C PRO A 2 19.40 -1.72 -2.82
N TRP A 3 20.49 -2.47 -2.72
CA TRP A 3 20.61 -3.84 -3.19
C TRP A 3 20.99 -4.78 -2.04
N GLY A 4 20.17 -4.72 -0.98
CA GLY A 4 20.30 -5.57 0.20
C GLY A 4 19.49 -6.87 0.09
N GLN A 5 19.58 -7.71 1.12
CA GLN A 5 18.90 -9.01 1.15
C GLN A 5 17.38 -8.90 1.00
N MET A 6 16.73 -8.06 1.80
CA MET A 6 15.27 -7.87 1.70
C MET A 6 14.85 -7.27 0.35
N SER A 7 15.65 -6.37 -0.21
CA SER A 7 15.40 -5.79 -1.54
C SER A 7 15.42 -6.86 -2.64
N PHE A 8 16.45 -7.71 -2.65
CA PHE A 8 16.63 -8.76 -3.66
C PHE A 8 15.57 -9.86 -3.56
N TRP A 9 15.37 -10.39 -2.34
CA TRP A 9 14.42 -11.48 -2.12
C TRP A 9 12.97 -11.01 -2.21
N GLY A 10 12.67 -9.79 -1.75
CA GLY A 10 11.38 -9.15 -1.96
C GLY A 10 11.05 -9.00 -3.45
N ALA A 11 12.00 -8.48 -4.25
CA ALA A 11 11.83 -8.40 -5.70
C ALA A 11 11.57 -9.77 -6.32
N THR A 12 12.35 -10.78 -5.93
CA THR A 12 12.23 -12.16 -6.42
C THR A 12 10.85 -12.74 -6.12
N VAL A 13 10.38 -12.64 -4.88
CA VAL A 13 9.08 -13.20 -4.46
C VAL A 13 7.92 -12.46 -5.11
N ILE A 14 7.91 -11.12 -5.06
CA ILE A 14 6.78 -10.31 -5.56
C ILE A 14 6.63 -10.47 -7.07
N THR A 15 7.71 -10.40 -7.84
CA THR A 15 7.62 -10.58 -9.30
C THR A 15 7.23 -12.01 -9.67
N ASN A 16 7.69 -13.02 -8.93
CA ASN A 16 7.29 -14.41 -9.15
C ASN A 16 5.81 -14.69 -8.88
N LEU A 17 5.05 -13.76 -8.29
CA LEU A 17 3.60 -13.86 -8.23
C LEU A 17 2.98 -13.87 -9.64
N LEU A 18 3.61 -13.22 -10.62
CA LEU A 18 3.14 -13.21 -12.01
C LEU A 18 3.20 -14.57 -12.69
N SER A 19 4.08 -15.48 -12.22
CA SER A 19 4.10 -16.85 -12.75
C SER A 19 2.86 -17.67 -12.38
N ALA A 20 1.99 -17.15 -11.51
CA ALA A 20 0.68 -17.74 -11.27
C ALA A 20 -0.30 -17.58 -12.44
N ILE A 21 -0.05 -16.65 -13.37
CA ILE A 21 -0.92 -16.42 -14.54
C ILE A 21 -0.83 -17.64 -15.48
N PRO A 22 -1.96 -18.32 -15.76
CA PRO A 22 -1.96 -19.47 -16.67
C PRO A 22 -1.43 -19.11 -18.06
N TYR A 23 -0.66 -20.03 -18.65
CA TYR A 23 -0.07 -19.94 -20.00
C TYR A 23 1.01 -18.85 -20.20
N LEU A 24 0.86 -17.65 -19.64
CA LEU A 24 1.74 -16.49 -19.88
C LEU A 24 2.67 -16.14 -18.72
N GLY A 25 2.46 -16.74 -17.53
CA GLY A 25 3.13 -16.29 -16.31
C GLY A 25 4.66 -16.33 -16.37
N ASN A 26 5.25 -17.45 -16.79
CA ASN A 26 6.71 -17.60 -16.87
C ASN A 26 7.33 -16.68 -17.93
N THR A 27 6.64 -16.46 -19.06
CA THR A 27 7.12 -15.54 -20.09
C THR A 27 7.12 -14.09 -19.60
N LEU A 28 6.08 -13.68 -18.86
CA LEU A 28 6.01 -12.34 -18.27
C LEU A 28 7.08 -12.13 -17.19
N LEU A 29 7.30 -13.15 -16.34
CA LEU A 29 8.31 -13.12 -15.29
C LEU A 29 9.71 -12.88 -15.88
N ASN A 30 10.13 -13.72 -16.83
CA ASN A 30 11.43 -13.61 -17.47
C ASN A 30 11.57 -12.29 -18.25
N TRP A 31 10.47 -11.83 -18.87
CA TRP A 31 10.46 -10.53 -19.55
C TRP A 31 10.68 -9.36 -18.59
N ILE A 32 10.10 -9.39 -17.38
CA ILE A 32 10.32 -8.35 -16.36
C ILE A 32 11.76 -8.41 -15.86
N TRP A 33 12.25 -9.61 -15.53
CA TRP A 33 13.62 -9.80 -15.06
C TRP A 33 14.66 -9.41 -16.12
N GLY A 34 14.34 -9.59 -17.41
CA GLY A 34 15.33 -9.47 -18.48
C GLY A 34 16.34 -10.62 -18.46
N GLY A 35 15.94 -11.78 -17.94
CA GLY A 35 16.78 -12.94 -17.68
C GLY A 35 16.01 -14.05 -16.96
N PHE A 36 16.72 -15.01 -16.36
CA PHE A 36 16.13 -16.16 -15.65
C PHE A 36 16.04 -15.97 -14.13
N ALA A 37 16.61 -14.88 -13.61
CA ALA A 37 16.56 -14.50 -12.20
C ALA A 37 16.63 -12.97 -12.09
N VAL A 38 16.35 -12.44 -10.90
CA VAL A 38 16.59 -11.04 -10.58
C VAL A 38 18.09 -10.78 -10.64
N ASP A 39 18.51 -9.82 -11.47
CA ASP A 39 19.92 -9.47 -11.66
C ASP A 39 20.06 -7.99 -12.09
N ASN A 40 21.24 -7.58 -12.56
CA ASN A 40 21.57 -6.21 -12.96
C ASN A 40 20.59 -5.64 -14.01
N ALA A 41 20.15 -6.46 -14.98
CA ALA A 41 19.14 -6.04 -15.95
C ALA A 41 17.82 -5.64 -15.28
N THR A 42 17.39 -6.39 -14.26
CA THR A 42 16.21 -6.09 -13.46
C THR A 42 16.40 -4.79 -12.67
N LEU A 43 17.52 -4.64 -11.95
CA LEU A 43 17.82 -3.45 -11.13
C LEU A 43 17.84 -2.17 -11.97
N THR A 44 18.49 -2.21 -13.13
CA THR A 44 18.59 -1.04 -14.01
C THR A 44 17.20 -0.59 -14.49
N ARG A 45 16.32 -1.53 -14.86
CA ARG A 45 14.94 -1.22 -15.26
C ARG A 45 14.10 -0.74 -14.08
N PHE A 46 14.26 -1.35 -12.91
CA PHE A 46 13.55 -0.95 -11.70
C PHE A 46 13.93 0.47 -11.29
N TYR A 47 15.19 0.86 -11.44
CA TYR A 47 15.60 2.25 -11.24
C TYR A 47 14.91 3.19 -12.22
N THR A 48 14.87 2.85 -13.53
CA THR A 48 14.16 3.67 -14.53
C THR A 48 12.67 3.79 -14.21
N PHE A 49 12.00 2.70 -13.84
CA PHE A 49 10.59 2.72 -13.43
C PHE A 49 10.37 3.54 -12.16
N HIS A 50 11.20 3.35 -11.14
CA HIS A 50 11.15 4.11 -9.90
C HIS A 50 11.35 5.61 -10.13
N PHE A 51 12.18 5.99 -11.11
CA PHE A 51 12.37 7.39 -11.48
C PHE A 51 11.16 7.98 -12.21
N ILE A 52 10.56 7.27 -13.16
CA ILE A 52 9.47 7.83 -13.99
C ILE A 52 8.10 7.80 -13.28
N LEU A 53 7.82 6.78 -12.46
CA LEU A 53 6.52 6.60 -11.81
C LEU A 53 6.08 7.78 -10.93
N PRO A 54 6.94 8.44 -10.14
CA PRO A 54 6.58 9.64 -9.38
C PRO A 54 6.02 10.77 -10.26
N PHE A 55 6.54 10.96 -11.48
CA PHE A 55 6.03 11.97 -12.41
C PHE A 55 4.67 11.58 -13.00
N ILE A 56 4.45 10.29 -13.24
CA ILE A 56 3.13 9.78 -13.64
C ILE A 56 2.12 9.99 -12.50
N ILE A 57 2.51 9.72 -11.25
CA ILE A 57 1.66 9.98 -10.06
C ILE A 57 1.35 11.47 -9.93
N LEU A 58 2.31 12.36 -10.17
CA LEU A 58 2.07 13.81 -10.20
C LEU A 58 1.04 14.21 -11.27
N MET A 59 1.13 13.64 -12.47
CA MET A 59 0.13 13.90 -13.52
C MET A 59 -1.26 13.39 -13.10
N MET A 60 -1.33 12.17 -12.54
CA MET A 60 -2.58 11.59 -12.05
C MET A 60 -3.17 12.39 -10.87
N SER A 61 -2.35 12.98 -10.01
CA SER A 61 -2.83 13.82 -8.91
C SER A 61 -3.41 15.15 -9.41
N MET A 62 -2.86 15.73 -10.48
CA MET A 62 -3.46 16.90 -11.14
C MET A 62 -4.81 16.57 -11.77
N ILE A 63 -4.94 15.42 -12.44
CA ILE A 63 -6.23 14.94 -12.98
C ILE A 63 -7.23 14.70 -11.84
N HIS A 64 -6.79 14.10 -10.74
CA HIS A 64 -7.61 13.92 -9.55
C HIS A 64 -8.14 15.26 -8.99
N LEU A 65 -7.27 16.27 -8.85
CA LEU A 65 -7.66 17.61 -8.39
C LEU A 65 -8.59 18.32 -9.38
N LEU A 66 -8.41 18.14 -10.68
CA LEU A 66 -9.30 18.68 -11.70
C LEU A 66 -10.73 18.18 -11.50
N PHE A 67 -10.92 16.86 -11.33
CA PHE A 67 -12.25 16.29 -11.06
C PHE A 67 -12.80 16.73 -9.71
N LEU A 68 -11.96 16.83 -8.67
CA LEU A 68 -12.37 17.37 -7.38
C LEU A 68 -12.88 18.82 -7.50
N HIS A 69 -12.23 19.65 -8.31
CA HIS A 69 -12.63 21.05 -8.51
C HIS A 69 -13.95 21.21 -9.29
N GLN A 70 -14.36 20.21 -10.08
CA GLN A 70 -15.66 20.25 -10.76
C GLN A 70 -16.84 20.15 -9.77
N THR A 71 -16.69 19.36 -8.70
CA THR A 71 -17.77 19.17 -7.70
C THR A 71 -17.54 19.96 -6.41
N GLY A 72 -16.29 20.32 -6.11
CA GLY A 72 -15.86 20.79 -4.80
C GLY A 72 -15.71 19.65 -3.78
N SER A 73 -15.15 19.99 -2.61
CA SER A 73 -14.96 19.06 -1.49
C SER A 73 -16.28 18.70 -0.81
N ASN A 74 -16.40 17.45 -0.37
CA ASN A 74 -17.46 17.03 0.54
C ASN A 74 -17.20 17.55 1.98
N ASN A 75 -18.19 17.44 2.87
CA ASN A 75 -18.10 17.83 4.28
C ASN A 75 -18.57 16.71 5.22
N PRO A 76 -18.30 16.79 6.53
CA PRO A 76 -18.66 15.75 7.50
C PRO A 76 -20.16 15.47 7.63
N LEU A 77 -21.05 16.37 7.22
CA LEU A 77 -22.50 16.14 7.26
C LEU A 77 -23.01 15.44 5.99
N GLY A 78 -22.21 15.44 4.92
CA GLY A 78 -22.60 14.85 3.64
C GLY A 78 -23.76 15.54 2.94
N ILE A 79 -24.00 16.81 3.26
CA ILE A 79 -25.02 17.65 2.62
C ILE A 79 -24.35 18.68 1.70
N ASN A 80 -25.11 19.36 0.85
CA ASN A 80 -24.55 20.40 0.00
C ASN A 80 -24.04 21.59 0.85
N SER A 81 -22.75 21.91 0.74
CA SER A 81 -22.09 23.00 1.47
C SER A 81 -22.17 24.36 0.76
N ASN A 82 -22.82 24.47 -0.40
CA ASN A 82 -22.85 25.72 -1.18
C ASN A 82 -23.39 26.94 -0.43
N LEU A 83 -24.25 26.73 0.59
CA LEU A 83 -24.84 27.80 1.39
C LEU A 83 -23.84 28.44 2.38
N ASP A 84 -22.75 27.74 2.71
CA ASP A 84 -21.79 28.15 3.74
C ASP A 84 -20.35 27.87 3.29
N LYS A 85 -20.00 28.40 2.12
CA LYS A 85 -18.64 28.32 1.59
C LYS A 85 -17.78 29.45 2.14
N ILE A 86 -16.58 29.10 2.60
CA ILE A 86 -15.52 30.04 2.94
C ILE A 86 -14.39 29.97 1.89
N PRO A 87 -13.66 31.07 1.65
CA PRO A 87 -12.51 31.04 0.74
C PRO A 87 -11.41 30.11 1.26
N PHE A 88 -10.62 29.53 0.35
CA PHE A 88 -9.53 28.61 0.73
C PHE A 88 -8.45 29.32 1.56
N HIS A 89 -8.05 30.52 1.13
CA HIS A 89 -7.18 31.41 1.90
C HIS A 89 -8.03 32.45 2.66
N PRO A 90 -7.76 32.74 3.95
CA PRO A 90 -6.65 32.23 4.76
C PRO A 90 -6.95 30.93 5.53
N TYR A 91 -8.20 30.45 5.51
CA TYR A 91 -8.67 29.42 6.44
C TYR A 91 -7.98 28.07 6.26
N PHE A 92 -8.10 27.47 5.07
CA PHE A 92 -7.50 26.16 4.78
C PHE A 92 -5.99 26.27 4.57
N THR A 93 -5.46 27.38 4.03
CA THR A 93 -4.00 27.57 3.95
C THR A 93 -3.33 27.53 5.32
N SER A 94 -3.91 28.20 6.33
CA SER A 94 -3.35 28.20 7.69
C SER A 94 -3.52 26.85 8.37
N LYS A 95 -4.66 26.17 8.16
CA LYS A 95 -4.90 24.82 8.66
C LYS A 95 -3.91 23.81 8.08
N ASP A 96 -3.69 23.84 6.77
CA ASP A 96 -2.78 22.94 6.07
C ASP A 96 -1.33 23.20 6.47
N LEU A 97 -0.95 24.46 6.72
CA LEU A 97 0.37 24.81 7.24
C LEU A 97 0.64 24.16 8.61
N ILE A 98 -0.34 24.16 9.51
CA ILE A 98 -0.23 23.46 10.81
C ILE A 98 -0.07 21.96 10.59
N GLY A 99 -0.86 21.36 9.69
CA GLY A 99 -0.73 19.94 9.34
C GLY A 99 0.65 19.60 8.79
N PHE A 100 1.20 20.44 7.91
CA PHE A 100 2.54 20.29 7.36
C PHE A 100 3.63 20.37 8.45
N ILE A 101 3.52 21.32 9.38
CA ILE A 101 4.45 21.45 10.51
C ILE A 101 4.44 20.17 11.36
N ILE A 102 3.26 19.61 11.66
CA ILE A 102 3.14 18.37 12.45
C ILE A 102 3.78 17.17 11.72
N ILE A 103 3.49 16.99 10.43
CA ILE A 103 4.06 15.88 9.64
C ILE A 103 5.59 16.03 9.53
N LEU A 104 6.08 17.24 9.27
CA LEU A 104 7.51 17.51 9.17
C LEU A 104 8.21 17.28 10.51
N PHE A 105 7.58 17.67 11.62
CA PHE A 105 8.09 17.40 12.96
C PHE A 105 8.23 15.90 13.22
N ILE A 106 7.19 15.10 12.93
CA ILE A 106 7.24 13.63 13.09
C ILE A 106 8.34 13.02 12.22
N LEU A 107 8.47 13.46 10.96
CA LEU A 107 9.53 12.98 10.06
C LEU A 107 10.93 13.31 10.57
N ILE A 108 11.16 14.55 11.01
CA ILE A 108 12.44 14.98 11.59
C ILE A 108 12.74 14.17 12.86
N MET A 109 11.76 14.00 13.75
CA MET A 109 11.94 13.20 14.96
C MET A 109 12.32 11.75 14.62
N LEU A 110 11.62 11.10 13.68
CA LEU A 110 11.94 9.75 13.24
C LEU A 110 13.37 9.66 12.68
N THR A 111 13.71 10.55 11.74
CA THR A 111 15.02 10.52 11.06
C THR A 111 16.19 10.85 11.98
N LEU A 112 16.02 11.74 12.94
CA LEU A 112 17.10 12.15 13.85
C LEU A 112 17.25 11.22 15.07
N THR A 113 16.16 10.64 15.58
CA THR A 113 16.20 9.83 16.81
C THR A 113 16.26 8.34 16.56
N ASN A 114 15.55 7.83 15.54
CA ASN A 114 15.51 6.40 15.23
C ASN A 114 15.25 6.15 13.72
N PRO A 115 16.21 6.48 12.84
CA PRO A 115 16.03 6.45 11.39
C PRO A 115 15.70 5.05 10.84
N TYR A 116 16.04 3.99 11.58
CA TYR A 116 15.85 2.61 11.15
C TYR A 116 14.64 1.93 11.82
N MET A 117 13.84 2.64 12.61
CA MET A 117 12.69 2.09 13.34
C MET A 117 11.68 1.37 12.42
N LEU A 118 11.49 1.87 11.20
CA LEU A 118 10.52 1.36 10.23
C LEU A 118 11.17 0.47 9.15
N GLY A 119 12.48 0.23 9.24
CA GLY A 119 13.25 -0.56 8.27
C GLY A 119 13.57 -1.97 8.79
N ASP A 120 14.03 -2.83 7.89
CA ASP A 120 14.49 -4.17 8.22
C ASP A 120 16.03 -4.22 8.26
N PRO A 121 16.66 -4.71 9.35
CA PRO A 121 18.11 -4.75 9.48
C PRO A 121 18.80 -5.61 8.42
N ASP A 122 18.14 -6.63 7.87
CA ASP A 122 18.73 -7.51 6.86
C ASP A 122 18.97 -6.77 5.54
N ASN A 123 18.29 -5.64 5.30
CA ASN A 123 18.52 -4.84 4.10
C ASN A 123 19.85 -4.05 4.12
N PHE A 124 20.57 -4.03 5.26
CA PHE A 124 21.96 -3.55 5.33
C PHE A 124 22.99 -4.62 4.90
N ILE A 125 22.57 -5.88 4.81
CA ILE A 125 23.41 -6.96 4.29
C ILE A 125 23.29 -6.94 2.77
N PRO A 126 24.40 -6.86 2.00
CA PRO A 126 24.37 -6.95 0.54
C PRO A 126 23.65 -8.22 0.06
N ALA A 127 22.89 -8.10 -1.03
CA ALA A 127 22.14 -9.22 -1.58
C ALA A 127 23.04 -10.43 -1.89
N ASN A 128 22.61 -11.61 -1.42
CA ASN A 128 23.24 -12.88 -1.79
C ASN A 128 22.17 -13.81 -2.41
N PRO A 129 22.22 -14.06 -3.73
CA PRO A 129 21.24 -14.92 -4.41
C PRO A 129 21.21 -16.37 -3.92
N LEU A 130 22.22 -16.82 -3.18
CA LEU A 130 22.32 -18.19 -2.68
C LEU A 130 21.83 -18.35 -1.24
N VAL A 131 21.53 -17.26 -0.54
CA VAL A 131 21.16 -17.29 0.87
C VAL A 131 19.91 -16.45 1.10
N THR A 132 18.80 -17.12 1.36
CA THR A 132 17.53 -16.50 1.79
C THR A 132 17.58 -16.12 3.27
N PRO A 133 17.16 -14.90 3.65
CA PRO A 133 16.88 -14.55 5.04
C PRO A 133 15.92 -15.53 5.70
N VAL A 134 16.01 -15.66 7.03
CA VAL A 134 15.19 -16.60 7.81
C VAL A 134 13.70 -16.22 7.75
N HIS A 135 13.38 -14.93 7.82
CA HIS A 135 12.01 -14.42 7.71
C HIS A 135 11.97 -13.31 6.66
N ILE A 136 11.56 -13.66 5.44
CA ILE A 136 11.41 -12.69 4.35
C ILE A 136 10.01 -12.08 4.41
N GLN A 137 9.94 -10.75 4.51
CA GLN A 137 8.71 -9.98 4.54
C GLN A 137 8.88 -8.66 3.76
N PRO A 138 7.80 -8.08 3.21
CA PRO A 138 7.85 -6.75 2.63
C PRO A 138 7.86 -5.68 3.74
N GLU A 139 8.03 -4.41 3.35
CA GLU A 139 7.91 -3.29 4.27
C GLU A 139 6.53 -3.21 4.92
N TRP A 140 6.47 -2.56 6.09
CA TRP A 140 5.32 -2.57 6.99
C TRP A 140 3.98 -2.20 6.33
N TYR A 141 4.00 -1.29 5.35
CA TYR A 141 2.80 -0.81 4.66
C TYR A 141 2.20 -1.83 3.65
N PHE A 142 2.92 -2.91 3.34
CA PHE A 142 2.41 -4.03 2.53
C PHE A 142 2.02 -5.26 3.36
N LEU A 143 2.29 -5.28 4.66
CA LEU A 143 2.10 -6.47 5.50
C LEU A 143 0.65 -6.97 5.53
N PHE A 144 -0.34 -6.08 5.50
CA PHE A 144 -1.75 -6.51 5.50
C PHE A 144 -2.11 -7.33 4.24
N ALA A 145 -1.64 -6.91 3.06
CA ALA A 145 -1.88 -7.61 1.81
C ALA A 145 -1.05 -8.89 1.73
N TYR A 146 0.17 -8.86 2.27
CA TYR A 146 1.03 -10.03 2.40
C TYR A 146 0.44 -11.09 3.34
N ALA A 147 -0.24 -10.70 4.42
CA ALA A 147 -1.00 -11.63 5.26
C ALA A 147 -2.10 -12.30 4.44
N ILE A 148 -2.95 -11.54 3.74
CA ILE A 148 -4.02 -12.06 2.87
C ILE A 148 -3.49 -13.05 1.82
N LEU A 149 -2.36 -12.72 1.17
CA LEU A 149 -1.69 -13.61 0.21
C LEU A 149 -1.36 -14.98 0.82
N ARG A 150 -0.82 -14.98 2.05
CA ARG A 150 -0.36 -16.20 2.74
C ARG A 150 -1.48 -17.00 3.40
N SER A 151 -2.60 -16.38 3.72
CA SER A 151 -3.76 -17.07 4.33
C SER A 151 -4.41 -18.08 3.37
N ILE A 152 -4.17 -17.97 2.05
CA ILE A 152 -4.75 -18.87 1.05
C ILE A 152 -3.71 -19.93 0.63
N PRO A 153 -3.95 -21.23 0.91
CA PRO A 153 -3.02 -22.33 0.57
C PRO A 153 -3.09 -22.71 -0.92
N ASN A 154 -3.13 -21.72 -1.81
CA ASN A 154 -3.10 -21.88 -3.26
C ASN A 154 -2.40 -20.67 -3.89
N LYS A 155 -1.38 -20.90 -4.73
CA LYS A 155 -0.60 -19.81 -5.34
C LYS A 155 -1.48 -18.84 -6.14
N LEU A 156 -2.32 -19.35 -7.04
CA LEU A 156 -3.21 -18.51 -7.86
C LEU A 156 -4.26 -17.80 -6.99
N GLY A 157 -4.89 -18.54 -6.08
CA GLY A 157 -5.90 -18.00 -5.16
C GLY A 157 -5.35 -16.86 -4.29
N GLY A 158 -4.16 -17.03 -3.72
CA GLY A 158 -3.48 -16.00 -2.94
C GLY A 158 -3.16 -14.76 -3.77
N VAL A 159 -2.65 -14.93 -5.00
CA VAL A 159 -2.37 -13.79 -5.90
C VAL A 159 -3.64 -13.03 -6.26
N ILE A 160 -4.74 -13.74 -6.56
CA ILE A 160 -6.04 -13.12 -6.83
C ILE A 160 -6.54 -12.37 -5.59
N ALA A 161 -6.44 -12.96 -4.39
CA ALA A 161 -6.90 -12.31 -3.16
C ALA A 161 -6.09 -11.04 -2.81
N LEU A 162 -4.76 -11.07 -3.00
CA LEU A 162 -3.92 -9.89 -2.85
C LEU A 162 -4.31 -8.78 -3.84
N LEU A 163 -4.62 -9.12 -5.09
CA LEU A 163 -5.07 -8.13 -6.07
C LEU A 163 -6.45 -7.56 -5.65
N MET A 164 -7.36 -8.44 -5.24
CA MET A 164 -8.71 -8.07 -4.83
C MET A 164 -8.72 -7.23 -3.55
N SER A 165 -7.77 -7.39 -2.62
CA SER A 165 -7.71 -6.58 -1.41
C SER A 165 -7.52 -5.08 -1.70
N ILE A 166 -7.01 -4.73 -2.88
CA ILE A 166 -6.89 -3.35 -3.36
C ILE A 166 -8.06 -3.01 -4.29
N LEU A 167 -8.37 -3.88 -5.26
CA LEU A 167 -9.41 -3.62 -6.26
C LEU A 167 -10.82 -3.56 -5.68
N ILE A 168 -11.05 -4.13 -4.50
CA ILE A 168 -12.34 -4.03 -3.80
C ILE A 168 -12.74 -2.56 -3.51
N LEU A 169 -11.80 -1.62 -3.47
CA LEU A 169 -12.12 -0.20 -3.33
C LEU A 169 -12.91 0.34 -4.54
N MET A 170 -12.72 -0.23 -5.73
CA MET A 170 -13.40 0.20 -6.96
C MET A 170 -14.89 -0.16 -6.98
N ILE A 171 -15.31 -1.16 -6.20
CA ILE A 171 -16.72 -1.56 -6.14
C ILE A 171 -17.53 -0.71 -5.14
N LEU A 172 -16.86 0.00 -4.23
CA LEU A 172 -17.50 0.76 -3.16
C LEU A 172 -18.56 1.77 -3.64
N PRO A 173 -18.35 2.54 -4.72
CA PRO A 173 -19.38 3.46 -5.23
C PRO A 173 -20.67 2.75 -5.67
N PHE A 174 -20.57 1.50 -6.12
CA PHE A 174 -21.69 0.73 -6.67
C PHE A 174 -22.45 -0.07 -5.61
N THR A 175 -21.80 -0.41 -4.51
CA THR A 175 -22.42 -1.15 -3.40
C THR A 175 -23.13 -0.26 -2.40
N PHE A 176 -22.95 1.06 -2.49
CA PHE A 176 -23.37 1.97 -1.43
C PHE A 176 -24.82 2.45 -1.55
N ASN A 177 -25.74 1.68 -0.96
CA ASN A 177 -27.17 2.04 -0.83
C ASN A 177 -27.44 2.85 0.45
N LYS A 178 -27.24 4.16 0.40
CA LYS A 178 -27.43 5.07 1.54
C LYS A 178 -28.49 6.15 1.25
N LYS A 179 -29.20 6.56 2.31
CA LYS A 179 -30.12 7.71 2.28
C LYS A 179 -29.40 9.04 2.58
N ILE A 180 -28.33 9.00 3.39
CA ILE A 180 -27.52 10.16 3.78
C ILE A 180 -26.07 9.91 3.39
N GLN A 181 -25.39 10.90 2.81
CA GLN A 181 -24.01 10.76 2.37
C GLN A 181 -23.05 10.62 3.57
N GLY A 182 -22.40 9.46 3.72
CA GLY A 182 -21.38 9.24 4.76
C GLY A 182 -21.81 8.19 5.79
N ILE A 183 -21.06 8.08 6.90
CA ILE A 183 -21.33 7.11 7.98
C ILE A 183 -21.69 7.79 9.32
N GLN A 184 -21.61 9.11 9.41
CA GLN A 184 -21.74 9.89 10.64
C GLN A 184 -23.10 9.69 11.33
N PHE A 185 -24.15 9.40 10.55
CA PHE A 185 -25.50 9.15 11.04
C PHE A 185 -25.91 7.67 10.96
N TYR A 186 -24.95 6.77 10.74
CA TYR A 186 -25.16 5.32 10.70
C TYR A 186 -24.31 4.62 11.77
N PRO A 187 -24.79 4.52 13.02
CA PRO A 187 -23.99 3.97 14.14
C PRO A 187 -23.46 2.56 13.86
N VAL A 188 -24.29 1.68 13.28
CA VAL A 188 -23.86 0.32 12.91
C VAL A 188 -22.74 0.35 11.89
N ASN A 189 -22.82 1.22 10.87
CA ASN A 189 -21.78 1.35 9.85
C ASN A 189 -20.48 1.93 10.42
N GLN A 190 -20.55 2.80 11.43
CA GLN A 190 -19.34 3.27 12.13
C GLN A 190 -18.64 2.14 12.87
N ILE A 191 -19.40 1.28 13.57
CA ILE A 191 -18.84 0.10 14.24
C ILE A 191 -18.19 -0.83 13.22
N ILE A 192 -18.86 -1.12 12.09
CA ILE A 192 -18.31 -1.95 11.01
C ILE A 192 -17.06 -1.31 10.39
N PHE A 193 -17.05 0.00 10.19
CA PHE A 193 -15.87 0.72 9.69
C PHE A 193 -14.69 0.59 10.64
N TRP A 194 -14.89 0.80 11.94
CA TRP A 194 -13.82 0.64 12.92
C TRP A 194 -13.36 -0.82 13.06
N PHE A 195 -14.28 -1.78 12.95
CA PHE A 195 -13.92 -3.19 12.86
C PHE A 195 -13.05 -3.49 11.63
N MET A 196 -13.37 -2.89 10.47
CA MET A 196 -12.51 -3.01 9.28
C MET A 196 -11.10 -2.43 9.56
N ILE A 197 -11.00 -1.24 10.17
CA ILE A 197 -9.70 -0.64 10.51
C ILE A 197 -8.91 -1.53 11.47
N THR A 198 -9.55 -2.08 12.52
CA THR A 198 -8.85 -2.98 13.45
C THR A 198 -8.42 -4.27 12.77
N THR A 199 -9.23 -4.84 11.87
CA THR A 199 -8.82 -6.03 11.10
C THR A 199 -7.61 -5.75 10.20
N ILE A 200 -7.53 -4.59 9.54
CA ILE A 200 -6.35 -4.23 8.74
C ILE A 200 -5.10 -4.10 9.61
N ILE A 201 -5.22 -3.49 10.80
CA ILE A 201 -4.10 -3.39 11.76
C ILE A 201 -3.66 -4.79 12.23
N LEU A 202 -4.61 -5.68 12.53
CA LEU A 202 -4.31 -7.06 12.92
C LEU A 202 -3.65 -7.83 11.76
N LEU A 203 -4.10 -7.64 10.52
CA LEU A 203 -3.45 -8.25 9.35
C LEU A 203 -2.02 -7.73 9.16
N THR A 204 -1.76 -6.44 9.38
CA THR A 204 -0.39 -5.90 9.39
C THR A 204 0.46 -6.59 10.45
N TRP A 205 -0.08 -6.80 11.66
CA TRP A 205 0.63 -7.53 12.71
C TRP A 205 0.88 -9.00 12.35
N ILE A 206 -0.12 -9.72 11.82
CA ILE A 206 0.00 -11.11 11.36
C ILE A 206 0.99 -11.23 10.19
N GLY A 207 1.02 -10.24 9.29
CA GLY A 207 2.00 -10.14 8.20
C GLY A 207 3.45 -10.23 8.68
N ALA A 208 3.74 -9.64 9.85
CA ALA A 208 5.07 -9.66 10.46
C ALA A 208 5.39 -10.94 11.24
N ARG A 209 4.45 -11.88 11.39
CA ARG A 209 4.66 -13.12 12.14
C ARG A 209 5.11 -14.26 11.24
N PRO A 210 5.82 -15.27 11.80
CA PRO A 210 6.18 -16.47 11.07
C PRO A 210 4.94 -17.28 10.71
N VAL A 211 5.05 -18.13 9.69
CA VAL A 211 3.97 -19.00 9.22
C VAL A 211 3.90 -20.24 10.11
N GLU A 212 3.44 -20.06 11.34
CA GLU A 212 3.35 -21.09 12.38
C GLU A 212 2.02 -20.98 13.14
N THR A 213 1.61 -22.04 13.83
CA THR A 213 0.47 -21.98 14.75
C THR A 213 0.79 -21.09 15.96
N PRO A 214 -0.09 -20.16 16.40
CA PRO A 214 -1.48 -19.98 15.97
C PRO A 214 -1.68 -18.98 14.81
N PHE A 215 -0.62 -18.33 14.33
CA PHE A 215 -0.70 -17.22 13.36
C PHE A 215 -1.37 -17.60 12.02
N ILE A 216 -1.19 -18.85 11.58
CA ILE A 216 -1.85 -19.38 10.37
C ILE A 216 -3.37 -19.36 10.51
N MET A 217 -3.91 -19.71 11.68
CA MET A 217 -5.37 -19.78 11.90
C MET A 217 -5.97 -18.41 12.20
N THR A 218 -5.16 -17.47 12.72
CA THR A 218 -5.62 -16.11 13.01
C THR A 218 -5.65 -15.20 11.78
N GLY A 219 -4.80 -15.48 10.79
CA GLY A 219 -4.73 -14.74 9.53
C GLY A 219 -5.66 -15.31 8.47
#